data_AF-A0A503HZE9-F1
#
_entry.id   AF-A0A503HZE9-F1
#
_cell.length_a   1.000
_cell.length_b   1.000
_cell.length_c   1.000
_cell.angle_alpha   90.00
_cell.angle_beta   90.00
_cell.angle_gamma   90.00
#
_symmetry.space_group_name_H-M   'P 1'
#
loop_
_entity.id
_entity.type
_entity.pdbx_description
1 polymer ?
#
loop_
_entity_poly.entity_id
_entity_poly.type
_entity_poly.pdbx_seq_one_letter_code
_entity_poly.pdbx_strand_id
1 'polypeptide(L)'
;MNALAPNNTVAQDFALSSSHIAALTGQQDGSNVVCDIRFIHDTDKSRPAIPTRGTLQQLWTTILNYQTQGFGAFINCNEMDGNGLTLANVQSIRAHVIDLDNLSAAQNYERAAQFNPAPSFAVQSSPGRFHVYWSVQP
;
A
#
# COMPACT_ATOMS: atom_id res chain seq x y z
N MET A 1 17.87 7.14 -23.84
CA MET A 1 16.42 7.41 -24.00
C MET A 1 15.77 7.12 -22.66
N ASN A 2 15.51 8.15 -21.86
CA ASN A 2 14.75 7.97 -20.62
C ASN A 2 13.30 7.74 -21.04
N ALA A 3 12.80 6.52 -20.83
CA ALA A 3 11.38 6.29 -20.90
C ALA A 3 10.75 7.16 -19.80
N LEU A 4 10.14 8.27 -20.21
CA LEU A 4 9.23 9.01 -19.35
C LEU A 4 8.18 7.98 -18.94
N ALA A 5 8.09 7.70 -17.64
CA ALA A 5 6.99 6.90 -17.11
C ALA A 5 5.69 7.52 -17.67
N PRO A 6 4.74 6.71 -18.15
CA PRO A 6 3.48 7.23 -18.66
C PRO A 6 2.93 8.21 -17.63
N ASN A 7 2.53 9.40 -18.09
CA ASN A 7 1.75 10.35 -17.30
C ASN A 7 0.38 9.71 -16.99
N ASN A 8 0.38 8.69 -16.14
CA ASN A 8 -0.81 8.19 -15.48
C ASN A 8 -1.05 9.17 -14.34
N THR A 9 -1.74 10.27 -14.64
CA THR A 9 -2.42 11.07 -13.61
C THR A 9 -3.56 10.22 -13.07
N VAL A 10 -3.23 9.22 -12.25
CA VAL A 10 -4.22 8.55 -11.41
C VAL A 10 -4.67 9.61 -10.41
N ALA A 11 -5.90 10.08 -10.55
CA ALA A 11 -6.49 11.00 -9.60
C ALA A 11 -6.49 10.35 -8.21
N GLN A 12 -6.13 11.11 -7.18
CA GLN A 12 -6.22 10.62 -5.81
C GLN A 12 -7.69 10.35 -5.46
N ASP A 13 -7.99 9.12 -5.05
CA ASP A 13 -9.35 8.67 -4.74
C ASP A 13 -9.43 8.20 -3.29
N PHE A 14 -10.18 8.95 -2.49
CA PHE A 14 -10.41 8.66 -1.07
C PHE A 14 -11.17 7.35 -0.88
N ALA A 15 -12.19 7.09 -1.70
CA ALA A 15 -13.02 5.90 -1.57
C ALA A 15 -12.22 4.65 -1.92
N LEU A 16 -11.42 4.69 -2.99
CA LEU A 16 -10.54 3.58 -3.35
C LEU A 16 -9.47 3.33 -2.28
N SER A 17 -8.91 4.39 -1.71
CA SER A 17 -7.96 4.30 -0.59
C SER A 17 -8.61 3.67 0.65
N SER A 18 -9.86 4.06 0.96
CA SER A 18 -10.64 3.46 2.04
C SER A 18 -10.93 1.98 1.79
N SER A 19 -11.34 1.61 0.57
CA SER A 19 -11.57 0.22 0.17
C SER A 19 -10.31 -0.64 0.26
N HIS A 20 -9.14 -0.09 -0.07
CA HIS A 20 -7.87 -0.78 0.11
C HIS A 20 -7.57 -1.07 1.59
N ILE A 21 -7.78 -0.10 2.48
CA ILE A 21 -7.59 -0.28 3.92
C ILE A 21 -8.63 -1.27 4.48
N ALA A 22 -9.88 -1.19 4.04
CA ALA A 22 -10.94 -2.14 4.39
C ALA A 22 -10.55 -3.57 4.02
N ALA A 23 -10.09 -3.78 2.77
CA ALA A 23 -9.65 -5.09 2.29
C ALA A 23 -8.43 -5.64 3.07
N LEU A 24 -7.48 -4.77 3.43
CA LEU A 24 -6.32 -5.13 4.25
C LEU A 24 -6.70 -5.52 5.68
N THR A 25 -7.72 -4.89 6.26
CA THR A 25 -8.01 -4.97 7.70
C THR A 25 -9.22 -5.83 8.04
N GLY A 26 -9.99 -6.24 7.04
CA GLY A 26 -11.27 -6.94 7.20
C GLY A 26 -12.40 -6.05 7.73
N GLN A 27 -12.16 -4.74 7.89
CA GLN A 27 -13.16 -3.79 8.37
C GLN A 27 -14.06 -3.32 7.22
N GLN A 28 -15.33 -3.03 7.52
CA GLN A 28 -16.27 -2.53 6.52
C GLN A 28 -15.92 -1.11 6.03
N ASP A 29 -15.41 -0.28 6.94
CA ASP A 29 -14.98 1.09 6.64
C ASP A 29 -13.50 1.27 6.96
N GLY A 30 -12.66 1.29 5.93
CA GLY A 30 -11.23 1.51 6.07
C GLY A 30 -10.86 2.95 6.45
N SER A 31 -11.78 3.90 6.33
CA SER A 31 -11.46 5.32 6.51
C SER A 31 -11.17 5.70 7.97
N ASN A 32 -11.69 4.90 8.90
CA ASN A 32 -11.57 5.07 10.35
C ASN A 32 -10.57 4.11 11.01
N VAL A 33 -9.91 3.25 10.23
CA VAL A 33 -8.91 2.32 10.78
C VAL A 33 -7.58 3.03 10.96
N VAL A 34 -6.97 2.86 12.14
CA VAL A 34 -5.62 3.36 12.39
C VAL A 34 -4.62 2.54 11.60
N CYS A 35 -3.81 3.24 10.79
CA CYS A 35 -2.76 2.66 9.97
C CYS A 35 -1.45 3.43 10.15
N ASP A 36 -0.36 2.75 9.83
CA ASP A 36 0.97 3.34 9.74
C ASP A 36 1.33 3.51 8.26
N ILE A 37 1.57 4.75 7.86
CA ILE A 37 1.95 5.15 6.51
C ILE A 37 3.39 5.66 6.55
N ARG A 38 4.17 5.34 5.51
CA ARG A 38 5.43 6.02 5.23
C ARG A 38 5.30 6.82 3.94
N PHE A 39 5.64 8.10 4.02
CA PHE A 39 5.89 8.88 2.81
C PHE A 39 7.33 8.66 2.39
N ILE A 40 7.53 8.22 1.15
CA ILE A 40 8.86 7.99 0.58
C ILE A 40 8.96 8.76 -0.74
N HIS A 41 10.00 9.58 -0.90
CA HIS A 41 10.17 10.36 -2.11
C HIS A 41 10.60 9.47 -3.29
N ASP A 42 9.91 9.59 -4.41
CA ASP A 42 10.01 8.64 -5.52
C ASP A 42 11.40 8.68 -6.18
N THR A 43 11.94 9.88 -6.35
CA THR A 43 13.21 10.12 -7.07
C THR A 43 14.36 10.56 -6.16
N ASP A 44 14.15 11.60 -5.35
CA ASP A 44 15.14 12.12 -4.41
C ASP A 44 15.33 11.23 -3.17
N LYS A 45 16.38 10.40 -3.21
CA LYS A 45 16.74 9.49 -2.12
C LYS A 45 17.43 10.17 -0.93
N SER A 46 17.74 11.47 -1.01
CA SER A 46 18.31 12.23 0.12
C SER A 46 17.24 12.63 1.14
N ARG A 47 15.96 12.69 0.71
CA ARG A 47 14.85 13.00 1.61
C ARG A 47 14.51 11.77 2.46
N PRO A 48 14.47 11.90 3.80
CA PRO A 48 14.15 10.78 4.67
C PRO A 48 12.71 10.31 4.46
N ALA A 49 12.48 9.02 4.67
CA ALA A 49 11.12 8.50 4.77
C ALA A 49 10.44 9.06 6.02
N ILE A 50 9.17 9.46 5.90
CA ILE A 50 8.43 10.12 6.97
C ILE A 50 7.38 9.15 7.49
N PRO A 51 7.57 8.54 8.68
CA PRO A 51 6.55 7.70 9.29
C PRO A 51 5.40 8.56 9.82
N THR A 52 4.17 8.10 9.63
CA THR A 52 2.96 8.82 10.05
C THR A 52 1.89 7.81 10.44
N ARG A 53 1.24 8.03 11.57
CA ARG A 53 0.17 7.15 12.09
C ARG A 53 -1.12 7.93 12.22
N GLY A 54 -2.24 7.31 11.84
CA GLY A 54 -3.56 7.91 11.92
C GLY A 54 -4.59 7.14 11.10
N THR A 55 -5.82 7.63 11.09
CA THR A 55 -6.86 7.13 10.18
C THR A 55 -6.76 7.80 8.81
N LEU A 56 -7.31 7.20 7.76
CA LEU A 56 -7.33 7.82 6.44
C LEU A 56 -8.01 9.21 6.46
N GLN A 57 -9.10 9.35 7.23
CA GLN A 57 -9.77 10.64 7.41
C GLN A 57 -8.85 11.71 7.98
N GLN A 58 -8.06 11.37 9.01
CA GLN A 58 -7.10 12.29 9.63
C GLN A 58 -5.95 12.63 8.68
N LEU A 59 -5.50 11.66 7.89
CA LEU A 59 -4.28 11.76 7.10
C LEU A 59 -4.52 12.24 5.67
N TRP A 60 -5.76 12.31 5.17
CA TRP A 60 -6.03 12.55 3.75
C TRP A 60 -5.35 13.80 3.18
N THR A 61 -5.57 14.96 3.80
CA THR A 61 -4.95 16.22 3.36
C THR A 61 -3.42 16.16 3.43
N THR A 62 -2.86 15.48 4.44
CA THR A 62 -1.41 15.27 4.58
C THR A 62 -0.88 14.38 3.46
N ILE A 63 -1.57 13.30 3.11
CA ILE A 63 -1.23 12.42 1.98
C ILE A 63 -1.19 13.21 0.68
N LEU A 64 -2.24 13.99 0.39
CA LEU A 64 -2.31 14.82 -0.80
C LEU A 64 -1.13 15.80 -0.87
N ASN A 65 -0.81 16.48 0.24
CA ASN A 65 0.30 17.42 0.30
C ASN A 65 1.68 16.76 0.08
N TYR A 66 1.89 15.54 0.58
CA TYR A 66 3.14 14.84 0.31
C TYR A 66 3.22 14.34 -1.14
N GLN A 67 2.11 13.90 -1.72
CA GLN A 67 2.06 13.49 -3.12
C GLN A 67 2.35 14.65 -4.08
N THR A 68 1.88 15.88 -3.80
CA THR A 68 2.25 17.05 -4.62
C THR A 68 3.75 17.38 -4.57
N GLN A 69 4.45 16.90 -3.55
CA GLN A 69 5.90 17.04 -3.38
C GLN A 69 6.71 15.86 -3.95
N GLY A 70 6.07 14.90 -4.62
CA GLY A 70 6.76 13.75 -5.22
C GLY A 70 7.01 12.57 -4.27
N PHE A 71 6.24 12.47 -3.18
CA PHE A 71 6.25 11.28 -2.33
C PHE A 71 5.14 10.31 -2.68
N GLY A 72 5.47 9.02 -2.77
CA GLY A 72 4.50 7.94 -2.63
C GLY A 72 4.08 7.74 -1.17
N ALA A 73 2.85 7.27 -0.96
CA ALA A 73 2.31 6.89 0.35
C ALA A 73 2.23 5.36 0.46
N PHE A 74 3.01 4.79 1.39
CA PHE A 74 3.14 3.35 1.56
C PHE A 74 2.55 2.93 2.90
N ILE A 75 1.48 2.14 2.88
CA ILE A 75 0.85 1.61 4.08
C ILE A 75 1.59 0.36 4.58
N ASN A 76 1.77 0.25 5.89
CA ASN A 76 2.19 -1.00 6.49
C ASN A 76 1.01 -1.99 6.52
N CYS A 77 1.19 -3.17 5.93
CA CYS A 77 0.13 -4.17 5.84
C CYS A 77 -0.22 -4.80 7.20
N ASN A 78 0.72 -4.80 8.15
CA ASN A 78 0.51 -5.34 9.49
C ASN A 78 0.01 -4.28 10.48
N GLU A 79 -0.60 -4.74 11.57
CA GLU A 79 -0.92 -3.87 12.69
C GLU A 79 0.30 -3.63 13.56
N MET A 80 0.61 -2.37 13.82
CA MET A 80 1.71 -1.98 14.71
C MET A 80 1.20 -1.51 16.07
N ASP A 81 2.04 -1.67 17.09
CA ASP A 81 1.82 -1.25 18.48
C ASP A 81 1.83 0.27 18.70
N GLY A 82 2.26 1.04 17.69
CA GLY A 82 2.40 2.49 17.76
C GLY A 82 3.70 2.97 18.41
N ASN A 83 4.58 2.07 18.86
CA ASN A 83 5.88 2.39 19.46
C ASN A 83 7.05 2.25 18.49
N GLY A 84 6.80 1.76 17.26
CA GLY A 84 7.83 1.67 16.23
C GLY A 84 7.37 0.93 14.98
N LEU A 85 8.32 0.72 14.06
CA LEU A 85 8.10 0.11 12.75
C LEU A 85 8.97 -1.13 12.51
N THR A 86 9.45 -1.75 13.58
CA THR A 86 10.27 -2.98 13.52
C THR A 86 9.41 -4.23 13.68
N LEU A 87 9.98 -5.41 13.45
CA LEU A 87 9.28 -6.68 13.68
C LEU A 87 8.76 -6.81 15.12
N ALA A 88 9.52 -6.30 16.11
CA ALA A 88 9.11 -6.34 17.52
C ALA A 88 7.88 -5.48 17.84
N ASN A 89 7.52 -4.56 16.93
CA ASN A 89 6.38 -3.67 17.06
C ASN A 89 5.12 -4.20 16.37
N VAL A 90 5.19 -5.36 15.69
CA VAL A 90 4.04 -5.98 15.04
C VAL A 90 3.14 -6.61 16.10
N GLN A 91 1.90 -6.12 16.20
CA GLN A 91 0.88 -6.71 17.08
C GLN A 91 0.17 -7.88 16.40
N SER A 92 -0.19 -7.72 15.13
CA SER A 92 -0.91 -8.73 14.37
C SER A 92 -0.54 -8.67 12.88
N ILE A 93 -0.54 -9.84 12.25
CA ILE A 93 -0.46 -9.96 10.79
C ILE A 93 -1.89 -9.76 10.25
N ARG A 94 -2.07 -8.91 9.25
CA ARG A 94 -3.39 -8.72 8.61
C ARG A 94 -3.48 -9.38 7.24
N ALA A 95 -2.36 -9.44 6.52
CA ALA A 95 -2.29 -10.12 5.24
C ALA A 95 -0.88 -10.65 4.96
N HIS A 96 -0.80 -11.76 4.23
CA HIS A 96 0.40 -12.11 3.49
C HIS A 96 0.40 -11.34 2.17
N VAL A 97 1.54 -10.72 1.84
CA VAL A 97 1.69 -9.91 0.63
C VAL A 97 2.87 -10.40 -0.19
N ILE A 98 2.72 -10.37 -1.51
CA ILE A 98 3.82 -10.53 -2.46
C ILE A 98 3.86 -9.30 -3.35
N ASP A 99 5.04 -8.68 -3.45
CA ASP A 99 5.33 -7.63 -4.42
C ASP A 99 5.87 -8.27 -5.71
N LEU A 100 5.17 -8.02 -6.82
CA LEU A 100 5.45 -8.54 -8.15
C LEU A 100 5.91 -7.37 -9.02
N ASP A 101 7.22 -7.11 -9.03
CA ASP A 101 7.82 -5.90 -9.62
C ASP A 101 8.82 -6.17 -10.76
N ASN A 102 9.02 -7.44 -11.13
CA ASN A 102 10.00 -7.89 -12.12
C ASN A 102 9.38 -8.16 -13.51
N LEU A 103 10.23 -8.57 -14.49
CA LEU A 103 9.80 -8.84 -15.88
C LEU A 103 8.71 -9.92 -16.01
N SER A 104 8.58 -10.81 -15.02
CA SER A 104 7.57 -11.86 -14.96
C SER A 104 6.35 -11.48 -14.11
N ALA A 105 6.23 -10.22 -13.66
CA ALA A 105 5.18 -9.79 -12.74
C ALA A 105 3.76 -10.10 -13.25
N ALA A 106 3.46 -9.82 -14.52
CA ALA A 106 2.15 -10.14 -15.10
C ALA A 106 1.85 -11.65 -15.11
N GLN A 107 2.83 -12.47 -15.51
CA GLN A 107 2.70 -13.93 -15.50
C GLN A 107 2.56 -14.48 -14.08
N ASN A 108 3.28 -13.91 -13.11
CA ASN A 108 3.18 -14.31 -11.71
C ASN A 108 1.86 -13.86 -11.08
N TYR A 109 1.30 -12.72 -11.50
CA TYR A 109 -0.03 -12.31 -11.12
C TYR A 109 -1.07 -13.31 -11.64
N GLU A 110 -1.00 -13.71 -12.91
CA GLU A 110 -1.88 -14.75 -13.47
C GLU A 110 -1.75 -16.08 -12.72
N ARG A 111 -0.53 -16.50 -12.38
CA ARG A 111 -0.28 -17.70 -11.55
C ARG A 111 -0.87 -17.56 -10.14
N ALA A 112 -0.69 -16.41 -9.50
CA ALA A 112 -1.23 -16.14 -8.17
C ALA A 112 -2.76 -16.19 -8.18
N ALA A 113 -3.40 -15.61 -9.20
CA ALA A 113 -4.86 -15.65 -9.35
C ALA A 113 -5.44 -17.07 -9.52
N GLN A 114 -4.61 -18.03 -9.95
CA GLN A 114 -4.98 -19.45 -10.08
C GLN A 114 -4.59 -20.30 -8.86
N PHE A 115 -3.89 -19.72 -7.87
CA PHE A 115 -3.50 -20.43 -6.65
C PHE A 115 -4.74 -20.75 -5.78
N ASN A 116 -4.61 -21.70 -4.84
CA ASN A 116 -5.67 -22.05 -3.90
C ASN A 116 -5.16 -21.98 -2.45
N PRO A 117 -5.70 -21.07 -1.60
CA PRO A 117 -6.70 -20.06 -1.96
C PRO A 117 -6.12 -18.98 -2.88
N ALA A 118 -6.95 -18.40 -3.76
CA ALA A 118 -6.54 -17.24 -4.55
C ALA A 118 -6.32 -16.02 -3.63
N PRO A 119 -5.53 -15.01 -4.06
CA PRO A 119 -5.42 -13.74 -3.34
C PRO A 119 -6.81 -13.16 -3.06
N SER A 120 -6.98 -12.61 -1.86
CA SER A 120 -8.20 -11.89 -1.47
C SER A 120 -8.40 -10.64 -2.32
N PHE A 121 -7.32 -9.97 -2.71
CA PHE A 121 -7.33 -8.87 -3.66
C PHE A 121 -5.93 -8.61 -4.24
N ALA A 122 -5.85 -7.75 -5.25
CA ALA A 122 -4.61 -7.30 -5.86
C ALA A 122 -4.64 -5.80 -6.16
N VAL A 123 -3.47 -5.19 -6.20
CA VAL A 123 -3.28 -3.77 -6.53
C VAL A 123 -2.26 -3.68 -7.66
N GLN A 124 -2.59 -2.97 -8.74
CA GLN A 124 -1.60 -2.60 -9.75
C GLN A 124 -0.89 -1.32 -9.29
N SER A 125 0.33 -1.45 -8.75
CA SER A 125 1.08 -0.31 -8.18
C SER A 125 1.66 0.60 -9.26
N SER A 126 1.96 0.05 -10.43
CA SER A 126 2.31 0.79 -11.65
C SER A 126 2.06 -0.09 -12.88
N PRO A 127 2.15 0.43 -14.12
CA PRO A 127 2.01 -0.40 -15.32
C PRO A 127 2.93 -1.64 -15.27
N GLY A 128 2.33 -2.83 -15.29
CA GLY A 128 3.05 -4.11 -15.23
C GLY A 128 3.59 -4.53 -13.86
N ARG A 129 3.29 -3.82 -12.76
CA ARG A 129 3.67 -4.20 -11.40
C ARG A 129 2.46 -4.37 -10.49
N PHE A 130 2.49 -5.39 -9.64
CA PHE A 130 1.33 -5.80 -8.87
C PHE A 130 1.72 -6.14 -7.43
N HIS A 131 0.85 -5.83 -6.48
CA HIS A 131 0.84 -6.47 -5.17
C HIS A 131 -0.34 -7.43 -5.12
N VAL A 132 -0.13 -8.61 -4.56
CA VAL A 132 -1.20 -9.58 -4.28
C VAL A 132 -1.26 -9.86 -2.79
N TYR A 133 -2.47 -9.92 -2.25
CA TYR A 133 -2.72 -10.00 -0.82
C TYR A 133 -3.61 -11.19 -0.48
N TRP A 134 -3.23 -11.96 0.53
CA TRP A 134 -4.07 -12.95 1.19
C TRP A 134 -4.35 -12.48 2.60
N SER A 135 -5.60 -12.06 2.86
CA SER A 135 -6.02 -11.68 4.20
C SER A 135 -5.97 -12.90 5.11
N VAL A 136 -5.42 -12.74 6.32
CA VAL A 136 -5.46 -13.80 7.33
C VAL A 136 -6.74 -13.66 8.14
N GLN A 137 -7.32 -14.79 8.56
CA GLN A 137 -8.38 -14.77 9.56
C GLN A 137 -7.79 -14.38 10.92
N PRO A 138 -8.55 -13.66 11.78
CA PRO A 138 -8.22 -13.54 13.19
C PRO A 138 -8.08 -14.91 13.87
#